data_AF-A0A497P7F0-F1
#
_entry.id   AF-A0A497P7F0-F1
#
_cell.length_a   1.000
_cell.length_b   1.000
_cell.length_c   1.000
_cell.angle_alpha   90.00
_cell.angle_beta   90.00
_cell.angle_gamma   90.00
#
_symmetry.space_group_name_H-M   'P 1'
#
loop_
_entity.id
_entity.type
_entity.pdbx_description
1 polymer ?
#
loop_
_entity_poly.entity_id
_entity_poly.type
_entity_poly.pdbx_seq_one_letter_code
_entity_poly.pdbx_strand_id
1 'polypeptide(L)'
;QALEKLIDPEITSDAILDSREFGVPVPARLMVEHLDCRVLTHDNLLDRDIYGYTALDSVKAIVSLTPQQLLKLYGGTTQRGAILANVTTGRSPMVAIKSSQIGTSAAVKPAVAILQGVKELDPLAIKIADSIHLPLCVSEIRTAEELVREIRLFDPRI
;
A
#
# COMPACT_ATOMS: atom_id res chain seq x y z
N GLN A 1 8.00 17.64 -15.89
CA GLN A 1 9.14 16.95 -16.53
C GLN A 1 10.27 16.56 -15.56
N ALA A 2 9.96 16.26 -14.29
CA ALA A 2 10.93 15.68 -13.33
C ALA A 2 10.36 14.45 -12.58
N LEU A 3 9.05 14.18 -12.71
CA LEU A 3 8.37 13.04 -12.07
C LEU A 3 8.55 11.72 -12.84
N GLU A 4 8.77 11.80 -14.16
CA GLU A 4 9.05 10.62 -15.02
C GLU A 4 10.41 9.94 -14.72
N LYS A 5 11.28 10.56 -13.91
CA LYS A 5 12.64 10.04 -13.65
C LYS A 5 12.80 9.25 -12.35
N LEU A 6 11.73 9.06 -11.58
CA LEU A 6 11.75 8.27 -10.33
C LEU A 6 10.99 6.94 -10.44
N ILE A 7 10.30 6.71 -11.56
CA ILE A 7 9.78 5.40 -11.91
C ILE A 7 10.84 4.81 -12.84
N ASP A 8 11.42 3.67 -12.46
CA ASP A 8 12.19 2.82 -13.35
C ASP A 8 11.40 2.74 -14.68
N PRO A 9 11.95 3.14 -15.85
CA PRO A 9 11.20 3.20 -17.11
C PRO A 9 10.49 1.88 -17.49
N GLU A 10 10.79 0.81 -16.77
CA GLU A 10 10.17 -0.51 -16.79
C GLU A 10 8.81 -0.65 -16.07
N ILE A 11 8.30 0.37 -15.34
CA ILE A 11 7.00 0.32 -14.63
C ILE A 11 6.07 1.48 -14.99
N THR A 12 5.83 1.70 -16.27
CA THR A 12 4.63 2.42 -16.71
C THR A 12 3.46 1.43 -16.80
N SER A 13 2.62 1.43 -15.77
CA SER A 13 1.43 0.59 -15.73
C SER A 13 0.21 1.40 -15.31
N ASP A 14 -0.91 1.14 -15.98
CA ASP A 14 -2.23 1.66 -15.62
C ASP A 14 -2.75 1.09 -14.28
N ALA A 15 -1.98 0.19 -13.65
CA ALA A 15 -2.19 -0.27 -12.29
C ALA A 15 -1.74 0.75 -11.23
N ILE A 16 -0.82 1.67 -11.54
CA ILE A 16 -0.39 2.70 -10.60
C ILE A 16 -1.38 3.87 -10.66
N LEU A 17 -2.11 4.08 -9.57
CA LEU A 17 -3.07 5.16 -9.45
C LEU A 17 -2.41 6.47 -9.02
N ASP A 18 -1.49 6.37 -8.07
CA ASP A 18 -0.72 7.51 -7.55
C ASP A 18 0.52 7.02 -6.79
N SER A 19 1.55 7.85 -6.69
CA SER A 19 2.73 7.55 -5.86
C SER A 19 3.43 8.84 -5.50
N ARG A 20 3.91 8.92 -4.25
CA ARG A 20 4.63 10.09 -3.75
C ARG A 20 5.69 9.69 -2.74
N GLU A 21 6.86 10.30 -2.86
CA GLU A 21 7.91 10.28 -1.84
C GLU A 21 7.77 11.52 -0.93
N PHE A 22 8.09 11.36 0.35
CA PHE A 22 8.08 12.43 1.34
C PHE A 22 9.49 12.96 1.56
N GLY A 23 9.62 14.28 1.71
CA GLY A 23 10.91 14.91 2.02
C GLY A 23 11.37 14.73 3.47
N VAL A 24 10.49 14.22 4.33
CA VAL A 24 10.73 13.95 5.76
C VAL A 24 10.07 12.61 6.14
N PRO A 25 10.56 11.91 7.18
CA PRO A 25 9.84 10.78 7.76
C PRO A 25 8.46 11.22 8.25
N VAL A 26 7.44 10.38 8.01
CA VAL A 26 6.05 10.65 8.38
C VAL A 26 5.48 9.42 9.09
N PRO A 27 4.96 9.51 10.32
CA PRO A 27 4.30 8.38 10.96
C PRO A 27 3.16 7.83 10.09
N ALA A 28 3.14 6.51 9.87
CA ALA A 28 2.11 5.87 9.03
C ALA A 28 0.68 6.14 9.56
N ARG A 29 0.54 6.32 10.88
CA ARG A 29 -0.72 6.69 11.56
C ARG A 29 -1.39 7.90 10.92
N LEU A 30 -0.63 8.94 10.57
CA LEU A 30 -1.20 10.17 9.99
C LEU A 30 -1.90 9.90 8.65
N MET A 31 -1.35 9.00 7.84
CA MET A 31 -1.97 8.60 6.57
C MET A 31 -3.20 7.73 6.79
N VAL A 32 -3.15 6.81 7.75
CA VAL A 32 -4.29 5.94 8.13
C VAL A 32 -5.47 6.80 8.61
N GLU A 33 -5.21 7.80 9.44
CA GLU A 33 -6.24 8.72 9.94
C GLU A 33 -6.78 9.62 8.80
N HIS A 34 -5.91 10.19 7.96
CA HIS A 34 -6.32 11.02 6.83
C HIS A 34 -7.21 10.28 5.81
N LEU A 35 -6.98 8.98 5.64
CA LEU A 35 -7.74 8.14 4.70
C LEU A 35 -8.93 7.42 5.35
N ASP A 36 -9.38 7.90 6.51
CA ASP A 36 -10.52 7.37 7.27
C ASP A 36 -10.49 5.85 7.38
N CYS A 37 -9.37 5.34 7.89
CA CYS A 37 -9.12 3.91 7.93
C CYS A 37 -9.46 3.29 9.28
N ARG A 38 -10.15 2.15 9.24
CA ARG A 38 -10.24 1.20 10.34
C ARG A 38 -9.01 0.30 10.37
N VAL A 39 -8.29 0.30 11.48
CA VAL A 39 -7.12 -0.57 11.71
C VAL A 39 -7.57 -1.96 12.10
N LEU A 40 -7.01 -3.00 11.46
CA LEU A 40 -7.35 -4.40 11.70
C LEU A 40 -6.28 -5.17 12.47
N THR A 41 -5.01 -4.81 12.27
CA THR A 41 -3.85 -5.46 12.90
C THR A 41 -2.77 -4.44 13.22
N HIS A 42 -1.95 -4.73 14.25
CA HIS A 42 -0.68 -4.05 14.50
C HIS A 42 -0.75 -2.50 14.61
N ASP A 43 -1.76 -1.96 15.30
CA ASP A 43 -1.93 -0.50 15.50
C ASP A 43 -0.66 0.19 16.03
N ASN A 44 0.00 -0.44 17.00
CA ASN A 44 1.23 0.05 17.61
C ASN A 44 2.42 0.18 16.63
N LEU A 45 2.35 -0.43 15.45
CA LEU A 45 3.39 -0.28 14.43
C LEU A 45 3.12 0.91 13.49
N LEU A 46 1.94 1.56 13.57
CA LEU A 46 1.61 2.74 12.78
C LEU A 46 2.38 3.99 13.21
N ASP A 47 3.00 3.98 14.39
CA ASP A 47 3.87 5.06 14.87
C ASP A 47 5.25 5.03 14.18
N ARG A 48 5.52 4.03 13.35
CA ARG A 48 6.73 3.96 12.52
C ARG A 48 6.60 4.85 11.30
N ASP A 49 7.71 5.45 10.92
CA ASP A 49 7.75 6.37 9.79
C ASP A 49 7.64 5.66 8.44
N ILE A 50 6.94 6.28 7.50
CA ILE A 50 7.00 6.00 6.07
C ILE A 50 7.65 7.18 5.37
N TYR A 51 8.33 6.88 4.27
CA TYR A 51 8.99 7.86 3.41
C TYR A 51 8.21 8.11 2.12
N GLY A 52 7.02 7.53 1.99
CA GLY A 52 6.16 7.67 0.83
C GLY A 52 5.03 6.66 0.82
N TYR A 53 4.27 6.64 -0.27
CA TYR A 53 3.25 5.62 -0.54
C TYR A 53 3.18 5.28 -2.02
N THR A 54 2.66 4.10 -2.33
CA THR A 54 2.22 3.74 -3.68
C THR A 54 0.75 3.33 -3.60
N ALA A 55 -0.11 3.98 -4.40
CA ALA A 55 -1.50 3.60 -4.60
C ALA A 55 -1.67 2.81 -5.89
N LEU A 56 -2.28 1.64 -5.79
CA LEU A 56 -2.46 0.68 -6.89
C LEU A 56 -3.92 0.28 -7.03
N ASP A 57 -4.36 0.08 -8.26
CA ASP A 57 -5.57 -0.72 -8.52
C ASP A 57 -5.20 -2.19 -8.31
N SER A 58 -5.81 -2.83 -7.30
CA SER A 58 -5.43 -4.19 -6.92
C SER A 58 -5.75 -5.24 -7.99
N VAL A 59 -6.76 -5.03 -8.83
CA VAL A 59 -7.12 -5.98 -9.88
C VAL A 59 -6.15 -5.86 -11.03
N LYS A 60 -5.91 -4.64 -11.50
CA LYS A 60 -4.95 -4.37 -12.57
C LYS A 60 -3.56 -4.80 -12.17
N ALA A 61 -3.12 -4.45 -10.96
CA ALA A 61 -1.78 -4.75 -10.47
C ALA A 61 -1.47 -6.26 -10.50
N ILE A 62 -2.41 -7.12 -10.09
CA ILE A 62 -2.20 -8.57 -10.11
C ILE A 62 -2.19 -9.15 -11.53
N VAL A 63 -2.91 -8.53 -12.47
CA VAL A 63 -3.02 -9.01 -13.85
C VAL A 63 -1.86 -8.51 -14.73
N SER A 64 -1.43 -7.26 -14.56
CA SER A 64 -0.52 -6.58 -15.50
C SER A 64 0.93 -6.52 -15.02
N LEU A 65 1.18 -6.65 -13.70
CA LEU A 65 2.53 -6.53 -13.15
C LEU A 65 3.14 -7.91 -12.89
N THR A 66 4.43 -8.01 -13.18
CA THR A 66 5.23 -9.14 -12.75
C THR A 66 5.42 -9.13 -11.22
N PRO A 67 5.70 -10.29 -10.60
CA PRO A 67 6.02 -10.34 -9.17
C PRO A 67 7.15 -9.39 -8.76
N GLN A 68 8.16 -9.20 -9.61
CA GLN A 68 9.28 -8.31 -9.38
C GLN A 68 8.86 -6.83 -9.40
N GLN A 69 7.95 -6.44 -10.30
CA GLN A 69 7.40 -5.09 -10.35
C GLN A 69 6.53 -4.80 -9.12
N LEU A 70 5.66 -5.73 -8.72
CA LEU A 70 4.89 -5.61 -7.47
C LEU A 70 5.80 -5.45 -6.25
N LEU A 71 6.88 -6.22 -6.20
CA LEU A 71 7.85 -6.14 -5.11
C LEU A 71 8.52 -4.77 -5.02
N LYS A 72 8.96 -4.22 -6.16
CA LYS A 72 9.54 -2.87 -6.23
C LYS A 72 8.54 -1.83 -5.66
N LEU A 73 7.26 -1.94 -6.03
CA LEU A 73 6.21 -1.01 -5.61
C LEU A 73 5.84 -1.09 -4.11
N TYR A 74 6.07 -2.24 -3.47
CA TYR A 74 5.82 -2.46 -2.04
C TYR A 74 6.94 -1.99 -1.10
N GLY A 75 8.10 -1.59 -1.64
CA GLY A 75 9.20 -1.08 -0.82
C GLY A 75 10.60 -1.50 -1.28
N GLY A 76 10.79 -1.77 -2.58
CA GLY A 76 12.11 -2.13 -3.11
C GLY A 76 13.15 -1.00 -2.99
N THR A 77 12.71 0.24 -2.73
CA THR A 77 13.56 1.43 -2.64
C THR A 77 13.50 2.12 -1.26
N THR A 78 12.30 2.27 -0.68
CA THR A 78 12.07 2.98 0.58
C THR A 78 10.99 2.28 1.42
N GLN A 79 11.04 2.45 2.75
CA GLN A 79 9.97 2.03 3.65
C GLN A 79 8.72 2.90 3.39
N ARG A 80 7.67 2.31 2.82
CA ARG A 80 6.50 3.06 2.32
C ARG A 80 5.17 2.37 2.61
N GLY A 81 4.09 3.13 2.53
CA GLY A 81 2.72 2.59 2.56
C GLY A 81 2.30 1.98 1.22
N ALA A 82 1.59 0.86 1.26
CA ALA A 82 0.90 0.31 0.10
C ALA A 82 -0.60 0.58 0.22
N ILE A 83 -1.17 1.29 -0.75
CA ILE A 83 -2.60 1.60 -0.79
C ILE A 83 -3.19 0.83 -1.97
N LEU A 84 -4.16 -0.03 -1.70
CA LEU A 84 -4.71 -0.98 -2.65
C LEU A 84 -6.19 -0.68 -2.84
N ALA A 85 -6.53 -0.07 -3.97
CA ALA A 85 -7.89 0.27 -4.35
C ALA A 85 -8.59 -0.90 -5.06
N ASN A 86 -9.93 -0.82 -5.11
CA ASN A 86 -10.77 -1.82 -5.78
C ASN A 86 -10.57 -3.26 -5.24
N VAL A 87 -10.32 -3.39 -3.92
CA VAL A 87 -10.10 -4.66 -3.25
C VAL A 87 -11.42 -5.23 -2.73
N THR A 88 -11.86 -6.40 -3.21
CA THR A 88 -13.12 -6.99 -2.73
C THR A 88 -13.01 -7.65 -1.35
N THR A 89 -11.99 -8.50 -1.14
CA THR A 89 -11.87 -9.34 0.08
C THR A 89 -10.54 -9.24 0.82
N GLY A 90 -9.52 -8.64 0.22
CA GLY A 90 -8.17 -8.53 0.80
C GLY A 90 -7.32 -9.81 0.71
N ARG A 91 -7.89 -10.99 0.45
CA ARG A 91 -7.11 -12.24 0.38
C ARG A 91 -6.01 -12.19 -0.68
N SER A 92 -6.36 -11.85 -1.92
CA SER A 92 -5.41 -11.82 -3.05
C SER A 92 -4.20 -10.89 -2.80
N PRO A 93 -4.39 -9.60 -2.46
CA PRO A 93 -3.24 -8.72 -2.19
C PRO A 93 -2.40 -9.20 -1.01
N MET A 94 -3.01 -9.73 0.05
CA MET A 94 -2.26 -10.24 1.21
C MET A 94 -1.45 -11.49 0.88
N VAL A 95 -1.99 -12.40 0.07
CA VAL A 95 -1.23 -13.56 -0.44
C VAL A 95 -0.06 -13.10 -1.29
N ALA A 96 -0.23 -12.10 -2.15
CA ALA A 96 0.85 -11.54 -2.95
C ALA A 96 1.97 -10.95 -2.07
N ILE A 97 1.61 -10.11 -1.09
CA ILE A 97 2.56 -9.52 -0.13
C ILE A 97 3.29 -10.60 0.69
N LYS A 98 2.60 -11.67 1.10
CA LYS A 98 3.24 -12.77 1.84
C LYS A 98 4.22 -13.53 0.94
N SER A 99 3.79 -13.85 -0.27
CA SER A 99 4.57 -14.65 -1.22
C SER A 99 5.83 -13.91 -1.65
N SER A 100 5.78 -12.59 -1.71
CA SER A 100 6.93 -11.75 -2.08
C SER A 100 8.04 -11.72 -1.01
N GLN A 101 7.79 -12.25 0.17
CA GLN A 101 8.79 -12.41 1.25
C GLN A 101 9.51 -13.76 1.19
N ILE A 102 9.10 -14.67 0.30
CA ILE A 102 9.67 -16.01 0.20
C ILE A 102 10.86 -15.99 -0.76
N GLY A 103 12.01 -16.50 -0.33
CA GLY A 103 13.17 -16.74 -1.19
C GLY A 103 14.01 -15.51 -1.54
N THR A 104 13.73 -14.34 -0.95
CA THR A 104 14.54 -13.13 -1.11
C THR A 104 15.41 -12.88 0.14
N SER A 105 16.64 -12.40 -0.04
CA SER A 105 17.53 -12.01 1.07
C SER A 105 17.10 -10.71 1.77
N ALA A 106 16.27 -9.90 1.10
CA ALA A 106 15.59 -8.75 1.65
C ALA A 106 14.07 -9.01 1.64
N ALA A 107 13.47 -9.13 2.82
CA ALA A 107 12.02 -9.23 2.96
C ALA A 107 11.40 -7.86 2.68
N VAL A 108 11.03 -7.62 1.43
CA VAL A 108 10.40 -6.37 1.02
C VAL A 108 8.88 -6.51 1.25
N LYS A 109 8.40 -5.84 2.29
CA LYS A 109 6.98 -5.66 2.60
C LYS A 109 6.73 -4.17 2.86
N PRO A 110 5.52 -3.67 2.61
CA PRO A 110 5.20 -2.29 2.95
C PRO A 110 5.21 -2.09 4.47
N ALA A 111 5.32 -0.84 4.90
CA ALA A 111 5.22 -0.47 6.31
C ALA A 111 3.79 -0.58 6.84
N VAL A 112 2.81 -0.33 5.97
CA VAL A 112 1.36 -0.43 6.21
C VAL A 112 0.69 -0.81 4.89
N ALA A 113 -0.34 -1.65 4.95
CA ALA A 113 -1.23 -1.93 3.83
C ALA A 113 -2.62 -1.35 4.11
N ILE A 114 -3.11 -0.50 3.22
CA ILE A 114 -4.44 0.12 3.29
C ILE A 114 -5.27 -0.44 2.14
N LEU A 115 -6.39 -1.09 2.45
CA LEU A 115 -7.31 -1.65 1.47
C LEU A 115 -8.52 -0.72 1.30
N GLN A 116 -8.91 -0.44 0.07
CA GLN A 116 -10.12 0.30 -0.25
C GLN A 116 -11.06 -0.56 -1.11
N GLY A 117 -12.36 -0.44 -0.87
CA GLY A 117 -13.42 -1.15 -1.62
C GLY A 117 -13.82 -2.51 -1.03
N VAL A 118 -13.34 -2.84 0.17
CA VAL A 118 -13.59 -4.11 0.84
C VAL A 118 -15.07 -4.25 1.15
N LYS A 119 -15.72 -5.26 0.57
CA LYS A 119 -17.12 -5.58 0.84
C LYS A 119 -17.26 -6.63 1.93
N GLU A 120 -16.43 -7.66 1.84
CA GLU A 120 -16.40 -8.77 2.78
C GLU A 120 -14.94 -9.17 3.03
N LEU A 121 -14.42 -8.76 4.18
CA LEU A 121 -13.03 -9.01 4.53
C LEU A 121 -12.80 -10.50 4.79
N ASP A 122 -11.86 -11.07 4.06
CA ASP A 122 -11.49 -12.47 4.24
C ASP A 122 -10.66 -12.68 5.52
N PRO A 123 -11.05 -13.61 6.43
CA PRO A 123 -10.28 -13.86 7.65
C PRO A 123 -8.83 -14.28 7.39
N LEU A 124 -8.53 -14.90 6.24
CA LEU A 124 -7.16 -15.24 5.87
C LEU A 124 -6.30 -14.00 5.64
N ALA A 125 -6.87 -12.91 5.11
CA ALA A 125 -6.13 -11.67 4.89
C ALA A 125 -5.57 -11.11 6.21
N ILE A 126 -6.40 -11.11 7.27
CA ILE A 126 -6.02 -10.69 8.61
C ILE A 126 -4.94 -11.62 9.17
N LYS A 127 -5.14 -12.94 9.10
CA LYS A 127 -4.16 -13.93 9.60
C LYS A 127 -2.81 -13.81 8.90
N ILE A 128 -2.82 -13.53 7.59
CA ILE A 128 -1.58 -13.30 6.84
C ILE A 128 -0.89 -12.03 7.36
N ALA A 129 -1.61 -10.91 7.42
CA ALA A 129 -1.08 -9.63 7.91
C ALA A 129 -0.47 -9.78 9.31
N ASP A 130 -1.16 -10.51 10.17
CA ASP A 130 -0.73 -10.78 11.53
C ASP A 130 0.58 -11.58 11.55
N SER A 131 0.65 -12.69 10.79
CA SER A 131 1.82 -13.55 10.73
C SER A 131 3.10 -12.86 10.24
N ILE A 132 2.97 -11.81 9.44
CA ILE A 132 4.10 -11.03 8.92
C ILE A 132 4.33 -9.73 9.67
N HIS A 133 3.61 -9.45 10.75
CA HIS A 133 3.69 -8.19 11.48
C HIS A 133 3.51 -6.97 10.57
N LEU A 134 2.44 -6.97 9.77
CA LEU A 134 2.05 -5.88 8.88
C LEU A 134 0.77 -5.23 9.40
N PRO A 135 0.78 -3.91 9.66
CA PRO A 135 -0.43 -3.13 9.83
C PRO A 135 -1.32 -3.24 8.59
N LEU A 136 -2.51 -3.78 8.79
CA LEU A 136 -3.54 -3.88 7.77
C LEU A 136 -4.70 -2.98 8.18
N CYS A 137 -5.08 -2.09 7.27
CA CYS A 137 -6.16 -1.13 7.48
C CYS A 137 -7.16 -1.21 6.33
N VAL A 138 -8.41 -0.85 6.59
CA VAL A 138 -9.45 -0.70 5.56
C VAL A 138 -9.93 0.74 5.58
N SER A 139 -9.81 1.42 4.44
CA SER A 139 -10.36 2.76 4.25
C SER A 139 -11.86 2.70 4.04
N GLU A 140 -12.60 3.59 4.70
CA GLU A 140 -14.04 3.77 4.52
C GLU A 140 -14.39 4.60 3.26
N ILE A 141 -13.39 5.15 2.57
CA ILE A 141 -13.56 5.87 1.30
C ILE A 141 -14.16 4.93 0.23
N ARG A 142 -15.21 5.39 -0.44
CA ARG A 142 -16.09 4.51 -1.22
C ARG A 142 -15.57 4.16 -2.60
N THR A 143 -14.81 5.06 -3.24
CA THR A 143 -14.31 4.85 -4.60
C THR A 143 -12.80 5.06 -4.70
N ALA A 144 -12.19 4.43 -5.71
CA ALA A 144 -10.78 4.60 -6.00
C ALA A 144 -10.45 6.05 -6.40
N GLU A 145 -11.36 6.72 -7.10
CA GLU A 145 -11.18 8.13 -7.53
C GLU A 145 -11.16 9.08 -6.34
N GLU A 146 -12.08 8.88 -5.38
CA GLU A 146 -12.12 9.66 -4.14
C GLU A 146 -10.88 9.38 -3.28
N LEU A 147 -10.48 8.11 -3.17
CA LEU A 147 -9.26 7.71 -2.46
C LEU A 147 -8.04 8.43 -3.02
N VAL A 148 -7.84 8.42 -4.34
CA VAL A 148 -6.73 9.10 -5.00
C VAL A 148 -6.78 10.62 -4.78
N ARG A 149 -7.97 11.21 -4.82
CA ARG A 149 -8.14 12.65 -4.53
C ARG A 149 -7.70 12.96 -3.11
N GLU A 150 -8.17 12.21 -2.11
CA GLU A 150 -7.83 12.44 -0.70
C GLU A 150 -6.35 12.23 -0.43
N ILE A 151 -5.75 11.16 -0.97
CA ILE A 151 -4.31 10.90 -0.80
C ILE A 151 -3.45 12.04 -1.37
N ARG A 152 -3.86 12.66 -2.49
CA ARG A 152 -3.14 13.81 -3.06
C ARG A 152 -3.20 15.05 -2.18
N LEU A 153 -4.26 15.19 -1.38
CA LEU A 153 -4.43 16.29 -0.42
C LEU A 153 -3.69 16.07 0.89
N PHE A 154 -3.21 14.85 1.16
CA PHE A 154 -2.45 14.54 2.36
C PHE A 154 -1.21 15.45 2.43
N ASP A 155 -1.12 16.33 3.43
CA ASP A 155 0.09 17.07 3.77
C ASP A 155 0.47 16.72 5.22
N PRO A 156 1.56 15.97 5.45
CA PRO A 156 1.96 15.53 6.78
C PRO A 156 2.50 16.64 7.69
N ARG A 157 2.54 17.89 7.21
CA ARG A 157 3.08 19.06 7.93
C ARG A 157 1.99 19.98 8.51
N ILE A 158 0.72 19.70 8.23
CA ILE A 158 -0.43 20.51 8.61
C ILE A 158 -1.26 19.76 9.64
#